data_AF-A0A529ZSR2-F1
#
_entry.id   AF-A0A529ZSR2-F1
#
_cell.length_a   1.000
_cell.length_b   1.000
_cell.length_c   1.000
_cell.angle_alpha   90.00
_cell.angle_beta   90.00
_cell.angle_gamma   90.00
#
_symmetry.space_group_name_H-M   'P 1'
#
loop_
_entity.id
_entity.type
_entity.pdbx_description
1 polymer ?
#
loop_
_entity_poly.entity_id
_entity_poly.type
_entity_poly.pdbx_seq_one_letter_code
_entity_poly.pdbx_strand_id
1 'polypeptide(L)'
;MRDATAAESPYFEVVDSTLMKRVFYIFAALALLSVAISVGGKWLGRAIAMAGYSDDTTVRQIVMGNNLVSVPANFIRFDQARRDGIASRLDLYLRYPEMDGYSAAARDDFNHTTTRKIIFLSFEPRMM
;
A
#
# COMPACT_ATOMS: atom_id res chain seq x y z
N MET A 1 69.81 -37.89 27.91
CA MET A 1 68.35 -38.02 27.81
C MET A 1 67.76 -36.62 27.76
N ARG A 2 67.29 -36.20 26.59
CA ARG A 2 66.63 -34.91 26.35
C ARG A 2 65.21 -35.25 25.89
N ASP A 3 64.25 -35.15 26.80
CA ASP A 3 62.84 -35.23 26.44
C ASP A 3 62.40 -33.84 25.98
N ALA A 4 62.39 -33.65 24.66
CA ALA A 4 61.79 -32.49 24.05
C ALA A 4 60.28 -32.71 23.99
N THR A 5 59.55 -32.08 24.90
CA THR A 5 58.11 -31.90 24.87
C THR A 5 57.72 -31.26 23.53
N ALA A 6 57.08 -32.03 22.66
CA ALA A 6 56.51 -31.52 21.43
C ALA A 6 55.33 -30.59 21.80
N ALA A 7 55.50 -29.30 21.56
CA ALA A 7 54.41 -28.34 21.70
C ALA A 7 53.37 -28.60 20.60
N GLU A 8 52.23 -29.15 20.99
CA GLU A 8 51.05 -29.29 20.14
C GLU A 8 50.54 -27.89 19.82
N SER A 9 50.87 -27.40 18.62
CA SER A 9 50.41 -26.11 18.14
C SER A 9 48.94 -26.27 17.74
N PRO A 10 48.00 -25.50 18.30
CA PRO A 10 46.61 -25.57 17.86
C PRO A 10 46.55 -25.08 16.41
N TYR A 11 46.28 -26.00 15.48
CA TYR A 11 45.96 -25.67 14.11
C TYR A 11 44.65 -24.89 14.11
N PHE A 12 44.74 -23.56 14.18
CA PHE A 12 43.64 -22.73 13.72
C PHE A 12 43.58 -22.89 12.20
N GLU A 13 42.64 -23.72 11.75
CA GLU A 13 42.30 -23.84 10.35
C GLU A 13 41.83 -22.46 9.88
N VAL A 14 42.71 -21.73 9.19
CA VAL A 14 42.44 -20.39 8.68
C VAL A 14 41.29 -20.55 7.69
N VAL A 15 40.09 -20.15 8.12
CA VAL A 15 38.88 -20.23 7.30
C VAL A 15 39.20 -19.61 5.94
N ASP A 16 39.09 -20.44 4.90
CA ASP A 16 39.41 -20.04 3.54
C ASP A 16 38.64 -18.76 3.20
N SER A 17 39.38 -17.68 2.89
CA SER A 17 38.81 -16.36 2.64
C SER A 17 37.76 -16.38 1.53
N THR A 18 37.85 -17.37 0.64
CA THR A 18 36.91 -17.63 -0.44
C THR A 18 35.57 -18.14 0.07
N LEU A 19 35.57 -19.03 1.08
CA LEU A 19 34.36 -19.50 1.76
C LEU A 19 33.71 -18.37 2.55
N MET A 20 34.51 -17.59 3.29
CA MET A 20 34.00 -16.49 4.10
C MET A 20 33.35 -15.38 3.24
N LYS A 21 33.94 -15.07 2.07
CA LYS A 21 33.33 -14.17 1.08
C LYS A 21 32.02 -14.72 0.52
N ARG A 22 31.94 -16.02 0.18
CA ARG A 22 30.70 -16.64 -0.33
C ARG A 22 29.58 -16.57 0.71
N VAL A 23 29.87 -16.91 1.96
CA VAL A 23 28.92 -16.82 3.07
C VAL A 23 28.46 -15.38 3.27
N PHE A 24 29.39 -14.42 3.26
CA PHE A 24 29.06 -13.00 3.35
C PHE A 24 28.11 -12.56 2.23
N TYR A 25 28.38 -12.92 0.97
CA TYR A 25 27.50 -12.57 -0.15
C TYR A 25 26.12 -13.20 -0.03
N ILE A 26 26.01 -14.44 0.46
CA ILE A 26 24.71 -15.09 0.72
C ILE A 26 23.92 -14.30 1.75
N PHE A 27 24.54 -13.93 2.89
CA PHE A 27 23.88 -13.13 3.91
C PHE A 27 23.54 -11.72 3.44
N ALA A 28 24.42 -11.08 2.67
CA ALA A 28 24.17 -9.78 2.07
C ALA A 28 22.99 -9.82 1.09
N ALA A 29 22.91 -10.85 0.25
CA ALA A 29 21.78 -11.06 -0.66
C ALA A 29 20.47 -11.29 0.12
N LEU A 30 20.50 -12.11 1.17
CA LEU A 30 19.35 -12.34 2.05
C LEU A 30 18.89 -11.05 2.75
N ALA A 31 19.83 -10.24 3.25
CA ALA A 31 19.52 -8.96 3.86
C ALA A 31 18.89 -7.99 2.86
N LEU A 32 19.44 -7.87 1.65
CA LEU A 32 18.88 -7.05 0.59
C LEU A 32 17.48 -7.52 0.19
N LEU A 33 17.27 -8.83 0.06
CA LEU A 33 15.96 -9.40 -0.23
C LEU A 33 14.95 -9.09 0.88
N SER A 34 15.37 -9.20 2.15
CA SER A 34 14.54 -8.86 3.30
C SER A 34 14.11 -7.39 3.27
N VAL A 35 15.05 -6.47 2.99
CA VAL A 35 14.76 -5.04 2.82
C VAL A 35 13.80 -4.81 1.65
N ALA A 36 14.04 -5.46 0.51
CA ALA A 36 13.18 -5.33 -0.67
C ALA A 36 11.73 -5.77 -0.37
N ILE A 37 11.55 -6.92 0.30
CA ILE A 37 10.24 -7.41 0.73
C ILE A 37 9.60 -6.47 1.76
N SER A 38 10.38 -5.94 2.71
CA SER A 38 9.87 -5.02 3.74
C SER A 38 9.35 -3.71 3.13
N VAL A 39 10.13 -3.11 2.22
CA VAL A 39 9.75 -1.87 1.54
C VAL A 39 8.58 -2.12 0.58
N GLY A 40 8.67 -3.16 -0.24
CA GLY A 40 7.60 -3.56 -1.15
C GLY A 40 6.30 -3.87 -0.41
N GLY A 41 6.40 -4.58 0.71
CA GLY A 41 5.28 -4.91 1.59
C GLY A 41 4.63 -3.69 2.25
N LYS A 42 5.39 -2.65 2.61
CA LYS A 42 4.80 -1.39 3.11
C LYS A 42 4.04 -0.64 2.02
N TRP A 43 4.56 -0.60 0.80
CA TRP A 43 3.92 0.11 -0.32
C TRP A 43 2.68 -0.62 -0.82
N LEU A 44 2.83 -1.91 -1.14
CA LEU A 44 1.71 -2.76 -1.56
C LEU A 44 0.73 -2.99 -0.42
N GLY A 45 1.22 -3.17 0.80
CA GLY A 45 0.38 -3.33 1.99
C GLY A 45 -0.43 -2.09 2.31
N ARG A 46 0.07 -0.87 2.09
CA ARG A 46 -0.73 0.36 2.21
C ARG A 46 -1.83 0.42 1.15
N ALA A 47 -1.53 0.05 -0.10
CA ALA A 47 -2.52 -0.02 -1.17
C ALA A 47 -3.60 -1.09 -0.90
N ILE A 48 -3.20 -2.26 -0.39
CA ILE A 48 -4.10 -3.36 -0.04
C ILE A 48 -4.92 -3.02 1.22
N ALA A 49 -4.30 -2.39 2.24
CA ALA A 49 -4.94 -2.02 3.50
C ALA A 49 -5.95 -0.87 3.35
N MET A 50 -5.78 -0.03 2.33
CA MET A 50 -6.82 0.94 1.96
C MET A 50 -8.02 0.26 1.31
N ALA A 51 -7.96 -1.01 0.88
CA ALA A 51 -9.12 -1.79 0.40
C ALA A 51 -9.98 -1.06 -0.66
N GLY A 52 -9.36 -0.20 -1.47
CA GLY A 52 -10.03 0.63 -2.46
C GLY A 52 -10.51 2.00 -1.96
N TYR A 53 -10.37 2.35 -0.69
CA TYR A 53 -10.53 3.71 -0.18
C TYR A 53 -9.39 4.63 -0.64
N SER A 54 -9.65 5.93 -0.66
CA SER A 54 -8.65 6.97 -0.90
C SER A 54 -8.96 8.14 0.01
N ASP A 55 -7.94 8.76 0.60
CA ASP A 55 -8.03 10.02 1.34
C ASP A 55 -7.68 11.24 0.47
N ASP A 56 -7.48 11.03 -0.84
CA ASP A 56 -7.22 12.09 -1.81
C ASP A 56 -8.44 13.02 -1.97
N THR A 57 -8.31 14.27 -1.53
CA THR A 57 -9.36 15.28 -1.66
C THR A 57 -9.25 16.10 -2.95
N THR A 58 -8.36 15.73 -3.89
CA THR A 58 -8.23 16.41 -5.18
C THR A 58 -9.57 16.38 -5.91
N VAL A 59 -10.07 17.55 -6.31
CA VAL A 59 -11.33 17.67 -7.05
C VAL A 59 -11.16 17.09 -8.44
N ARG A 60 -12.03 16.15 -8.81
CA ARG A 60 -12.12 15.54 -10.12
C ARG A 60 -13.32 16.09 -10.88
N GLN A 61 -13.10 16.36 -12.16
CA GLN A 61 -14.08 16.88 -13.10
C GLN A 61 -14.58 15.75 -14.00
N ILE A 62 -15.81 15.31 -13.74
CA ILE A 62 -16.44 14.20 -14.46
C ILE A 62 -17.54 14.75 -15.36
N VAL A 63 -17.42 14.54 -16.67
CA VAL A 63 -18.41 14.93 -17.66
C VAL A 63 -19.38 13.76 -17.87
N MET A 64 -20.67 14.02 -17.65
CA MET A 64 -21.77 13.07 -17.83
C MET A 64 -22.84 13.66 -18.76
N GLY A 65 -22.85 13.20 -20.02
CA GLY A 65 -23.66 13.81 -21.06
C GLY A 65 -23.27 15.28 -21.25
N ASN A 66 -24.21 16.20 -21.03
CA ASN A 66 -23.98 17.65 -21.07
C ASN A 66 -23.69 18.28 -19.70
N ASN A 67 -23.57 17.48 -18.64
CA ASN A 67 -23.32 17.97 -17.29
C ASN A 67 -21.86 17.76 -16.88
N LEU A 68 -21.34 18.70 -16.09
CA LEU A 68 -20.05 18.57 -15.42
C LEU A 68 -20.28 18.42 -13.92
N VAL A 69 -19.78 17.34 -13.34
CA VAL A 69 -19.83 17.06 -11.90
C VAL A 69 -18.41 17.18 -11.33
N SER A 70 -18.24 18.10 -10.39
CA SER A 70 -16.98 18.31 -9.69
C SER A 70 -17.07 17.74 -8.28
N VAL A 71 -16.28 16.72 -7.98
CA VAL A 71 -16.29 16.05 -6.67
C VAL A 71 -14.88 15.65 -6.23
N PRO A 72 -14.58 15.65 -4.92
CA PRO A 72 -13.29 15.15 -4.41
C PRO A 72 -13.08 13.66 -4.76
N ALA A 73 -11.84 13.24 -5.02
CA ALA A 73 -11.54 11.87 -5.39
C ALA A 73 -11.90 10.84 -4.30
N ASN A 74 -11.82 11.22 -3.02
CA ASN A 74 -12.22 10.42 -1.87
C ASN A 74 -13.75 10.26 -1.71
N PHE A 75 -14.54 10.93 -2.54
CA PHE A 75 -15.99 10.70 -2.65
C PHE A 75 -16.29 9.63 -3.71
N ILE A 76 -15.34 9.33 -4.60
CA ILE A 76 -15.55 8.41 -5.72
C ILE A 76 -15.24 6.98 -5.26
N ARG A 77 -16.26 6.11 -5.38
CA ARG A 77 -16.23 4.74 -4.87
C ARG A 77 -15.23 3.85 -5.59
N PHE A 78 -15.15 3.99 -6.92
CA PHE A 78 -14.32 3.13 -7.76
C PHE A 78 -13.04 3.84 -8.17
N ASP A 79 -11.91 3.20 -7.91
CA ASP A 79 -10.59 3.78 -8.20
C ASP A 79 -10.43 4.19 -9.67
N GLN A 80 -10.95 3.37 -10.59
CA GLN A 80 -10.92 3.62 -12.03
C GLN A 80 -11.65 4.91 -12.47
N ALA A 81 -12.56 5.41 -11.62
CA ALA A 81 -13.32 6.64 -11.85
C ALA A 81 -12.68 7.88 -11.18
N ARG A 82 -11.57 7.74 -10.43
CA ARG A 82 -10.87 8.84 -9.74
C ARG A 82 -9.96 9.67 -10.64
N ARG A 83 -10.46 10.03 -11.81
CA ARG A 83 -9.72 10.79 -12.83
C ARG A 83 -10.67 11.67 -13.60
N ASP A 84 -10.16 12.79 -14.07
CA ASP A 84 -10.94 13.69 -14.92
C ASP A 84 -11.30 13.00 -16.24
N GLY A 85 -12.47 13.35 -16.79
CA GLY A 85 -12.89 12.85 -18.10
C GLY A 85 -14.37 12.54 -18.21
N ILE A 86 -14.72 11.80 -19.26
CA ILE A 86 -16.10 11.44 -19.57
C ILE A 86 -16.44 10.11 -18.91
N ALA A 87 -17.59 10.04 -18.24
CA ALA A 87 -18.13 8.81 -17.68
C ALA A 87 -19.62 8.66 -18.00
N SER A 88 -20.07 7.43 -18.23
CA SER A 88 -21.50 7.11 -18.37
C SER A 88 -22.19 6.93 -17.03
N ARG A 89 -21.42 6.80 -15.95
CA ARG A 89 -21.91 6.62 -14.59
C ARG A 89 -20.84 7.07 -13.59
N LEU A 90 -21.26 7.72 -12.51
CA LEU A 90 -20.41 8.10 -11.40
C LEU A 90 -21.03 7.63 -10.09
N ASP A 91 -20.36 6.69 -9.42
CA ASP A 91 -20.77 6.18 -8.12
C ASP A 91 -19.96 6.82 -7.00
N LEU A 92 -20.66 7.46 -6.07
CA LEU A 92 -20.11 8.10 -4.89
C LEU A 92 -20.53 7.39 -3.59
N TYR A 93 -19.74 7.65 -2.56
CA TYR A 93 -19.97 7.22 -1.19
C TYR A 93 -19.47 8.30 -0.22
N LEU A 94 -20.27 8.62 0.79
CA LEU A 94 -19.92 9.67 1.75
C LEU A 94 -20.67 9.48 3.06
N ARG A 95 -20.16 10.10 4.13
CA ARG A 95 -20.81 10.06 5.44
C ARG A 95 -21.98 11.04 5.49
N TYR A 96 -23.02 10.64 6.20
CA TYR A 96 -24.18 11.44 6.50
C TYR A 96 -24.38 11.48 8.02
N PRO A 97 -24.63 12.66 8.62
CA PRO A 97 -24.91 13.96 7.99
C PRO A 97 -23.67 14.82 7.65
N GLU A 98 -22.45 14.34 7.92
CA GLU A 98 -21.22 15.13 7.80
C GLU A 98 -20.89 15.56 6.36
N MET A 99 -21.41 14.83 5.37
CA MET A 99 -21.26 15.07 3.93
C MET A 99 -19.81 15.06 3.43
N ASP A 100 -18.95 14.23 4.04
CA ASP A 100 -17.55 14.07 3.68
C ASP A 100 -17.18 12.65 3.22
N GLY A 101 -16.11 12.55 2.44
CA GLY A 101 -15.58 11.31 1.87
C GLY A 101 -14.71 10.54 2.87
N TYR A 102 -14.04 9.51 2.38
CA TYR A 102 -13.14 8.73 3.22
C TYR A 102 -11.99 9.59 3.76
N SER A 103 -11.64 9.37 5.03
CA SER A 103 -10.42 9.87 5.67
C SER A 103 -9.93 8.86 6.70
N ALA A 104 -8.65 8.91 7.06
CA ALA A 104 -8.09 8.02 8.07
C ALA A 104 -8.79 8.18 9.44
N ALA A 105 -9.22 9.38 9.80
CA ALA A 105 -9.94 9.66 11.05
C ALA A 105 -11.37 9.09 11.04
N ALA A 106 -11.99 8.99 9.86
CA ALA A 106 -13.34 8.47 9.68
C ALA A 106 -13.38 6.98 9.28
N ARG A 107 -12.22 6.30 9.29
CA ARG A 107 -12.07 4.93 8.76
C ARG A 107 -13.07 3.94 9.33
N ASP A 108 -13.40 4.05 10.61
CA ASP A 108 -14.31 3.13 11.30
C ASP A 108 -15.75 3.22 10.77
N ASP A 109 -16.19 4.41 10.34
CA ASP A 109 -17.51 4.60 9.72
C ASP A 109 -17.62 3.87 8.36
N PHE A 110 -16.51 3.77 7.61
CA PHE A 110 -16.47 3.11 6.31
C PHE A 110 -16.22 1.60 6.42
N ASN A 111 -15.51 1.13 7.44
CA ASN A 111 -15.08 -0.27 7.57
C ASN A 111 -16.10 -1.22 8.22
N HIS A 112 -17.30 -0.74 8.55
CA HIS A 112 -18.35 -1.51 9.23
C HIS A 112 -17.94 -2.05 10.60
N THR A 113 -18.18 -1.29 11.66
CA THR A 113 -18.08 -1.84 13.03
C THR A 113 -19.21 -1.41 13.96
N THR A 114 -19.86 -0.26 13.78
CA THR A 114 -20.95 0.12 14.71
C THR A 114 -21.99 1.10 14.14
N THR A 115 -21.64 1.90 13.11
CA THR A 115 -22.50 3.01 12.65
C THR A 115 -22.82 2.90 11.15
N ARG A 116 -24.10 3.03 10.77
CA ARG A 116 -24.54 3.09 9.36
C ARG A 116 -24.67 4.53 8.90
N LYS A 117 -23.55 5.23 8.77
CA LYS A 117 -23.50 6.64 8.34
C LYS A 117 -23.19 6.83 6.87
N ILE A 118 -22.88 5.77 6.12
CA ILE A 118 -22.48 5.91 4.71
C ILE A 118 -23.72 5.89 3.82
N ILE A 119 -23.84 6.91 2.97
CA ILE A 119 -24.81 6.93 1.87
C ILE A 119 -24.11 6.67 0.54
N PHE A 120 -24.82 6.04 -0.37
CA PHE A 120 -24.36 5.74 -1.72
C PHE A 120 -25.19 6.53 -2.72
N LEU A 121 -24.52 7.19 -3.65
CA LEU A 121 -25.15 8.00 -4.69
C LEU A 121 -24.65 7.52 -6.05
N SER A 122 -25.54 7.38 -7.02
CA SER A 122 -25.19 7.05 -8.40
C SER A 122 -25.73 8.13 -9.32
N PHE A 123 -24.84 8.74 -10.08
CA PHE A 123 -25.20 9.68 -11.15
C PHE A 123 -25.12 8.98 -12.49
N GLU A 124 -26.16 9.15 -13.28
CA GLU A 124 -26.25 8.66 -14.64
C GLU A 124 -26.76 9.81 -15.53
N PRO A 125 -26.36 9.86 -16.82
CA PRO A 125 -26.92 10.81 -17.77
C PRO A 125 -28.43 10.70 -17.81
N ARG A 126 -29.11 11.84 -17.84
CA ARG A 126 -30.56 11.88 -18.02
C ARG A 126 -30.90 11.23 -19.36
N MET A 127 -31.65 10.13 -19.32
CA MET A 127 -32.26 9.59 -20.53
C MET A 127 -33.41 10.53 -20.95
N MET A 128 -33.37 10.97 -22.22
CA MET A 128 -34.45 11.73 -22.85
C MET A 128 -35.55 10.79 -23.33
#